data_AF-A0A2G9PBV6-F1
#
_entry.id   AF-A0A2G9PBV6-F1
#
_cell.length_a   1.000
_cell.length_b   1.000
_cell.length_c   1.000
_cell.angle_alpha   90.00
_cell.angle_beta   90.00
_cell.angle_gamma   90.00
#
_symmetry.space_group_name_H-M   'P 1'
#
loop_
_entity.id
_entity.type
_entity.pdbx_description
1 polymer ?
#
loop_
_entity_poly.entity_id
_entity_poly.type
_entity_poly.pdbx_seq_one_letter_code
_entity_poly.pdbx_strand_id
1 'polypeptide(L)'
;MPRVLRVDCYNQEYSLENTKTLTPARFGVQEHTAHKTHKYHWLDERGIVTLGVGPLSGTNITQAQDAVFTIKEPSTNKLIATPLPDFSRALRSAHIDYVLFEKKSPRPLVIGACFNGELHLTFKQFSDAWIEHTQKKDVTNARTRVARFFKPFYKGCNTVQGFTSGSGAKTGYGSVASTQHTKRGGVGSVLKHAHNVFGFFSGGDFVDEIFDELTINRVYQATQGFLAHNYPQLTRGLEPAYAFNNAYQKTPHHLEALCSDISSFGAYTGLCTKEAESRVLARINECALDAVTVQHILGGVMHAYAHNMLSREEFVRADVNMNAEEYAKNPYYYANEHARLYVHVINAIEQQTRHGRILSLPYNHVRKEVARAFGIRVQSYFKNLPSTPFYDIMRAEGGLSAGHNMPANTFSELVGMKVFRKIDFVEHAVKTRELFSAYNQKSV
;
A
#
# COMPACT_ATOMS: atom_id res chain seq x y z
N MET A 1 23.76 -12.33 -9.54
CA MET A 1 22.72 -12.86 -8.63
C MET A 1 21.99 -11.70 -7.94
N PRO A 2 20.71 -11.87 -7.57
CA PRO A 2 19.98 -10.88 -6.79
C PRO A 2 20.62 -10.60 -5.43
N ARG A 3 20.66 -9.32 -5.03
CA ARG A 3 21.29 -8.82 -3.80
C ARG A 3 20.24 -8.46 -2.76
N VAL A 4 20.45 -8.92 -1.53
CA VAL A 4 19.63 -8.68 -0.35
C VAL A 4 20.38 -7.76 0.59
N LEU A 5 19.85 -6.56 0.80
CA LEU A 5 20.28 -5.66 1.85
C LEU A 5 19.56 -6.05 3.15
N ARG A 6 20.27 -6.67 4.09
CA ARG A 6 19.76 -6.91 5.44
C ARG A 6 20.08 -5.72 6.33
N VAL A 7 19.08 -5.21 7.04
CA VAL A 7 19.22 -4.03 7.89
C VAL A 7 18.84 -4.39 9.32
N ASP A 8 19.82 -4.29 10.22
CA ASP A 8 19.59 -4.31 11.66
C ASP A 8 19.22 -2.90 12.13
N CYS A 9 17.92 -2.67 12.34
CA CYS A 9 17.42 -1.34 12.70
C CYS A 9 17.84 -0.91 14.11
N TYR A 10 18.19 -1.84 15.00
CA TYR A 10 18.60 -1.54 16.36
C TYR A 10 20.07 -1.11 16.40
N ASN A 11 20.95 -1.93 15.82
CA ASN A 11 22.39 -1.68 15.79
C ASN A 11 22.79 -0.65 14.73
N GLN A 12 21.90 -0.34 13.77
CA GLN A 12 22.18 0.52 12.62
C GLN A 12 23.32 -0.05 11.76
N GLU A 13 23.28 -1.37 11.58
CA GLU A 13 24.24 -2.14 10.79
C GLU A 13 23.54 -2.74 9.57
N TYR A 14 24.33 -3.09 8.56
CA TYR A 14 23.82 -3.79 7.39
C TYR A 14 24.78 -4.86 6.90
N SER A 15 24.22 -5.87 6.25
CA SER A 15 24.96 -6.83 5.43
C SER A 15 24.36 -6.89 4.04
N LEU A 16 25.17 -7.35 3.09
CA LEU A 16 24.75 -7.51 1.71
C LEU A 16 25.02 -8.94 1.28
N GLU A 17 23.94 -9.64 0.98
CA GLU A 17 23.95 -11.08 0.70
C GLU A 17 23.42 -11.34 -0.71
N ASN A 18 23.77 -12.50 -1.27
CA ASN A 18 23.19 -12.96 -2.52
C ASN A 18 22.08 -13.97 -2.23
N THR A 19 21.00 -13.91 -3.01
CA THR A 19 19.92 -14.91 -2.95
C THR A 19 19.69 -15.56 -4.30
N LYS A 20 19.16 -16.79 -4.28
CA LYS A 20 18.69 -17.50 -5.48
C LYS A 20 17.22 -17.18 -5.78
N THR A 21 16.55 -16.38 -4.95
CA THR A 21 15.13 -16.09 -5.08
C THR A 21 14.89 -14.94 -6.04
N LEU A 22 13.97 -15.17 -6.98
CA LEU A 22 13.72 -14.26 -8.10
C LEU A 22 12.45 -13.40 -7.93
N THR A 23 11.56 -13.70 -6.97
CA THR A 23 10.33 -12.93 -6.79
C THR A 23 10.19 -12.37 -5.37
N PRO A 24 9.71 -11.12 -5.21
CA PRO A 24 9.49 -10.50 -3.90
C PRO A 24 8.58 -11.29 -2.96
N ALA A 25 7.47 -11.84 -3.47
CA ALA A 25 6.54 -12.62 -2.64
C ALA A 25 7.18 -13.91 -2.13
N ARG A 26 7.93 -14.63 -2.99
CA ARG A 26 8.63 -15.85 -2.59
C ARG A 26 9.75 -15.55 -1.59
N PHE A 27 10.50 -14.47 -1.81
CA PHE A 27 11.53 -14.01 -0.88
C PHE A 27 10.91 -13.72 0.49
N GLY A 28 9.82 -12.94 0.52
CA GLY A 28 9.07 -12.65 1.73
C GLY A 28 8.60 -13.91 2.45
N VAL A 29 7.98 -14.87 1.76
CA VAL A 29 7.55 -16.15 2.36
C VAL A 29 8.72 -16.91 2.98
N GLN A 30 9.85 -16.99 2.28
CA GLN A 30 11.04 -17.68 2.77
C GLN A 30 11.59 -17.04 4.04
N GLU A 31 11.80 -15.72 4.02
CA GLU A 31 12.32 -14.99 5.18
C GLU A 31 11.35 -15.06 6.35
N HIS A 32 10.05 -14.86 6.13
CA HIS A 32 9.05 -14.94 7.21
C HIS A 32 8.93 -16.34 7.82
N THR A 33 9.19 -17.39 7.01
CA THR A 33 9.24 -18.77 7.47
C THR A 33 10.50 -19.04 8.28
N ALA A 34 11.67 -18.61 7.79
CA ALA A 34 12.95 -18.76 8.48
C ALA A 34 12.94 -18.07 9.85
N HIS A 35 12.40 -16.85 9.92
CA HIS A 35 12.24 -16.08 11.16
C HIS A 35 11.04 -16.53 12.01
N LYS A 36 10.28 -17.53 11.57
CA LYS A 36 9.09 -18.07 12.27
C LYS A 36 8.09 -17.00 12.69
N THR A 37 7.94 -15.96 11.87
CA THR A 37 7.08 -14.80 12.19
C THR A 37 5.61 -15.15 12.41
N HIS A 38 5.16 -16.32 11.95
CA HIS A 38 3.83 -16.86 12.26
C HIS A 38 3.58 -16.99 13.78
N LYS A 39 4.63 -17.17 14.60
CA LYS A 39 4.53 -17.33 16.06
C LYS A 39 4.37 -16.02 16.84
N TYR A 40 4.69 -14.88 16.24
CA TYR A 40 4.74 -13.60 16.94
C TYR A 40 3.58 -12.70 16.58
N HIS A 41 3.27 -11.70 17.39
CA HIS A 41 2.30 -10.67 17.00
C HIS A 41 2.92 -9.74 15.94
N TRP A 42 2.11 -9.07 15.11
CA TRP A 42 2.64 -8.13 14.08
C TRP A 42 3.38 -6.91 14.66
N LEU A 43 3.16 -6.61 15.95
CA LEU A 43 3.86 -5.56 16.70
C LEU A 43 5.22 -6.02 17.26
N ASP A 44 5.51 -7.32 17.20
CA ASP A 44 6.70 -7.90 17.83
C ASP A 44 7.95 -7.50 17.04
N GLU A 45 8.99 -7.05 17.74
CA GLU A 45 10.27 -6.62 17.15
C GLU A 45 11.08 -7.76 16.51
N ARG A 46 10.73 -9.01 16.82
CA ARG A 46 11.26 -10.21 16.15
C ARG A 46 10.54 -10.50 14.83
N GLY A 47 9.47 -9.77 14.54
CA GLY A 47 8.90 -9.70 13.20
C GLY A 47 9.92 -9.16 12.20
N ILE A 48 9.59 -9.29 10.92
CA ILE A 48 10.38 -8.72 9.84
C ILE A 48 9.46 -8.02 8.85
N VAL A 49 10.03 -7.10 8.07
CA VAL A 49 9.41 -6.55 6.87
C VAL A 49 10.38 -6.78 5.71
N THR A 50 9.86 -7.26 4.58
CA THR A 50 10.65 -7.35 3.35
C THR A 50 10.10 -6.39 2.31
N LEU A 51 10.99 -5.84 1.49
CA LEU A 51 10.68 -5.06 0.31
C LEU A 51 11.52 -5.60 -0.84
N GLY A 52 10.92 -5.86 -2.00
CA GLY A 52 11.65 -6.45 -3.12
C GLY A 52 11.19 -5.94 -4.47
N VAL A 53 12.06 -6.13 -5.46
CA VAL A 53 11.76 -5.91 -6.88
C VAL A 53 11.83 -7.21 -7.65
N GLY A 54 10.97 -7.36 -8.66
CA GLY A 54 11.04 -8.49 -9.57
C GLY A 54 12.14 -8.31 -10.63
N PRO A 55 12.43 -9.36 -11.41
CA PRO A 55 13.48 -9.34 -12.44
C PRO A 55 13.19 -8.37 -13.59
N LEU A 56 11.94 -7.93 -13.74
CA LEU A 56 11.53 -6.93 -14.73
C LEU A 56 11.25 -5.55 -14.11
N SER A 57 11.12 -5.47 -12.78
CA SER A 57 10.67 -4.25 -12.10
C SER A 57 11.81 -3.23 -12.03
N GLY A 58 11.62 -2.02 -12.54
CA GLY A 58 12.61 -0.95 -12.63
C GLY A 58 13.27 -0.87 -14.00
N THR A 59 12.80 -1.65 -14.98
CA THR A 59 13.28 -1.63 -16.37
C THR A 59 12.50 -0.59 -17.19
N ASN A 60 12.77 -0.50 -18.49
CA ASN A 60 11.99 0.32 -19.43
C ASN A 60 10.63 -0.31 -19.80
N ILE A 61 10.30 -1.52 -19.31
CA ILE A 61 8.99 -2.15 -19.53
C ILE A 61 7.89 -1.33 -18.84
N THR A 62 6.84 -0.99 -19.58
CA THR A 62 5.68 -0.24 -19.08
C THR A 62 5.02 -0.99 -17.92
N GLN A 63 4.65 -0.25 -16.85
CA GLN A 63 4.05 -0.79 -15.61
C GLN A 63 4.92 -1.73 -14.77
N ALA A 64 6.17 -1.99 -15.18
CA ALA A 64 7.12 -2.73 -14.36
C ALA A 64 7.91 -1.78 -13.44
N GLN A 65 7.22 -0.94 -12.65
CA GLN A 65 7.88 0.07 -11.79
C GLN A 65 7.65 -0.15 -10.29
N ASP A 66 6.92 -1.22 -9.95
CA ASP A 66 6.49 -1.47 -8.57
C ASP A 66 7.53 -2.27 -7.81
N ALA A 67 7.78 -1.88 -6.56
CA ALA A 67 8.35 -2.75 -5.54
C ALA A 67 7.21 -3.44 -4.78
N VAL A 68 7.51 -4.50 -4.03
CA VAL A 68 6.49 -5.25 -3.28
C VAL A 68 6.98 -5.46 -1.86
N PHE A 69 6.17 -5.04 -0.90
CA PHE A 69 6.35 -5.40 0.50
C PHE A 69 5.77 -6.78 0.77
N THR A 70 6.44 -7.57 1.60
CA THR A 70 5.81 -8.71 2.28
C THR A 70 5.88 -8.49 3.78
N ILE A 71 4.71 -8.58 4.44
CA ILE A 71 4.55 -8.28 5.87
C ILE A 71 3.55 -9.22 6.52
N LYS A 72 3.59 -9.29 7.86
CA LYS A 72 2.50 -9.83 8.66
C LYS A 72 1.45 -8.74 8.89
N GLU A 73 0.30 -8.86 8.25
CA GLU A 73 -0.75 -7.85 8.26
C GLU A 73 -1.38 -7.68 9.66
N PRO A 74 -1.55 -6.44 10.17
CA PRO A 74 -2.17 -6.21 11.47
C PRO A 74 -3.60 -6.73 11.61
N SER A 75 -4.42 -6.61 10.56
CA SER A 75 -5.85 -6.93 10.60
C SER A 75 -6.10 -8.43 10.65
N THR A 76 -5.39 -9.22 9.84
CA THR A 76 -5.61 -10.67 9.73
C THR A 76 -4.56 -11.50 10.47
N ASN A 77 -3.45 -10.88 10.88
CA ASN A 77 -2.25 -11.55 11.41
C ASN A 77 -1.68 -12.62 10.44
N LYS A 78 -2.00 -12.51 9.14
CA LYS A 78 -1.51 -13.37 8.07
C LYS A 78 -0.43 -12.66 7.26
N LEU A 79 0.34 -13.44 6.52
CA LEU A 79 1.30 -12.90 5.57
C LEU A 79 0.56 -12.33 4.34
N ILE A 80 0.95 -11.15 3.90
CA ILE A 80 0.44 -10.52 2.68
C ILE A 80 1.60 -9.95 1.87
N ALA A 81 1.39 -9.84 0.56
CA ALA A 81 2.23 -9.04 -0.31
C ALA A 81 1.44 -7.82 -0.81
N THR A 82 2.04 -6.64 -0.79
CA THR A 82 1.40 -5.40 -1.23
C THR A 82 2.37 -4.54 -2.04
N PRO A 83 1.95 -4.01 -3.19
CA PRO A 83 2.81 -3.19 -4.03
C PRO A 83 3.06 -1.82 -3.41
N LEU A 84 4.27 -1.31 -3.63
CA LEU A 84 4.66 0.09 -3.51
C LEU A 84 4.97 0.60 -4.93
N PRO A 85 4.08 1.40 -5.54
CA PRO A 85 4.27 1.84 -6.91
C PRO A 85 5.49 2.75 -7.09
N ASP A 86 6.05 2.68 -8.30
CA ASP A 86 7.17 3.49 -8.81
C ASP A 86 8.46 3.43 -7.98
N PHE A 87 8.65 2.48 -7.06
CA PHE A 87 9.82 2.45 -6.19
C PHE A 87 10.96 1.53 -6.67
N SER A 88 10.69 0.69 -7.68
CA SER A 88 11.67 -0.32 -8.09
C SER A 88 12.94 0.26 -8.70
N ARG A 89 12.84 1.36 -9.45
CA ARG A 89 14.01 2.03 -10.05
C ARG A 89 15.01 2.48 -9.00
N ALA A 90 14.53 3.04 -7.90
CA ALA A 90 15.40 3.54 -6.85
C ALA A 90 16.20 2.42 -6.16
N LEU A 91 15.59 1.25 -5.96
CA LEU A 91 16.29 0.06 -5.46
C LEU A 91 17.31 -0.46 -6.48
N ARG A 92 16.91 -0.53 -7.76
CA ARG A 92 17.81 -0.97 -8.84
C ARG A 92 19.01 -0.07 -9.04
N SER A 93 18.82 1.25 -9.03
CA SER A 93 19.91 2.23 -9.10
C SER A 93 20.91 2.05 -7.95
N ALA A 94 20.45 1.58 -6.79
CA ALA A 94 21.32 1.27 -5.65
C ALA A 94 21.94 -0.14 -5.72
N HIS A 95 21.70 -0.91 -6.80
CA HIS A 95 22.05 -2.32 -6.93
C HIS A 95 21.53 -3.20 -5.78
N ILE A 96 20.28 -2.97 -5.37
CA ILE A 96 19.55 -3.72 -4.35
C ILE A 96 18.31 -4.36 -4.99
N ASP A 97 18.15 -5.68 -4.86
CA ASP A 97 16.95 -6.38 -5.33
C ASP A 97 15.94 -6.56 -4.18
N TYR A 98 16.43 -6.77 -2.97
CA TYR A 98 15.61 -6.97 -1.78
C TYR A 98 16.17 -6.21 -0.58
N VAL A 99 15.29 -5.74 0.29
CA VAL A 99 15.59 -5.18 1.60
C VAL A 99 14.86 -5.99 2.65
N LEU A 100 15.56 -6.36 3.71
CA LEU A 100 15.00 -7.01 4.89
C LEU A 100 15.25 -6.10 6.10
N PHE A 101 14.16 -5.67 6.75
CA PHE A 101 14.23 -4.90 7.99
C PHE A 101 14.07 -5.84 9.19
N GLU A 102 15.07 -5.83 10.07
CA GLU A 102 15.12 -6.65 11.28
C GLU A 102 15.29 -5.78 12.52
N LYS A 103 14.78 -6.27 13.66
CA LYS A 103 14.83 -5.61 14.98
C LYS A 103 14.20 -4.21 14.99
N LYS A 104 14.14 -3.59 16.16
CA LYS A 104 13.50 -2.30 16.36
C LYS A 104 14.50 -1.21 16.69
N SER A 105 14.51 -0.13 15.90
CA SER A 105 15.30 1.05 16.27
C SER A 105 14.75 1.69 17.56
N PRO A 106 15.60 2.12 18.50
CA PRO A 106 15.17 2.79 19.73
C PRO A 106 14.46 4.12 19.48
N ARG A 107 14.70 4.75 18.33
CA ARG A 107 14.05 6.00 17.89
C ARG A 107 13.62 5.92 16.43
N PRO A 108 12.63 6.72 15.97
CA PRO A 108 12.22 6.77 14.58
C PRO A 108 13.41 6.89 13.63
N LEU A 109 13.60 5.89 12.78
CA LEU A 109 14.76 5.72 11.92
C LEU A 109 14.42 6.02 10.47
N VAL A 110 15.25 6.84 9.82
CA VAL A 110 15.32 6.92 8.36
C VAL A 110 16.62 6.30 7.89
N ILE A 111 16.51 5.45 6.88
CA ILE A 111 17.64 4.78 6.24
C ILE A 111 17.83 5.40 4.85
N GLY A 112 19.06 5.76 4.52
CA GLY A 112 19.44 6.16 3.17
C GLY A 112 20.44 5.18 2.57
N ALA A 113 20.25 4.78 1.32
CA ALA A 113 21.13 3.91 0.56
C ALA A 113 21.52 4.58 -0.76
N CYS A 114 22.80 4.90 -0.97
CA CYS A 114 23.30 5.50 -2.22
C CYS A 114 24.39 4.59 -2.80
N PHE A 115 24.29 4.29 -4.09
CA PHE A 115 25.34 3.60 -4.82
C PHE A 115 26.11 4.59 -5.70
N ASN A 116 27.41 4.69 -5.48
CA ASN A 116 28.32 5.51 -6.27
C ASN A 116 29.66 4.76 -6.46
N GLY A 117 29.61 3.66 -7.21
CA GLY A 117 30.69 2.67 -7.31
C GLY A 117 30.64 1.60 -6.21
N GLU A 118 30.28 2.00 -4.99
CA GLU A 118 29.99 1.11 -3.86
C GLU A 118 28.65 1.49 -3.19
N LEU A 119 28.00 0.51 -2.55
CA LEU A 119 26.78 0.75 -1.78
C LEU A 119 27.15 1.34 -0.41
N HIS A 120 26.74 2.57 -0.17
CA HIS A 120 26.84 3.23 1.12
C HIS A 120 25.47 3.34 1.78
N LEU A 121 25.42 3.13 3.09
CA LEU A 121 24.23 3.38 3.90
C LEU A 121 24.48 4.50 4.91
N THR A 122 23.41 5.22 5.23
CA THR A 122 23.37 6.14 6.36
C THR A 122 22.10 5.91 7.17
N PHE A 123 22.25 6.01 8.49
CA PHE A 123 21.18 5.82 9.44
C PHE A 123 20.97 7.13 10.20
N LYS A 124 19.73 7.63 10.20
CA LYS A 124 19.39 8.82 10.97
C LYS A 124 18.17 8.58 11.84
N GLN A 125 18.39 8.68 13.14
CA GLN A 125 17.32 8.69 14.12
C GLN A 125 16.82 10.11 14.36
N PHE A 126 15.50 10.24 14.53
CA PHE A 126 14.80 11.48 14.84
C PHE A 126 14.01 11.32 16.13
N SER A 127 13.66 12.43 16.79
CA SER A 127 12.72 12.39 17.90
C SER A 127 11.28 12.23 17.39
N ASP A 128 10.40 11.64 18.20
CA ASP A 128 8.97 11.55 17.87
C ASP A 128 8.36 12.94 17.59
N ALA A 129 8.72 13.95 18.38
CA ALA A 129 8.28 15.33 18.18
C ALA A 129 8.67 15.89 16.80
N TRP A 130 9.86 15.55 16.29
CA TRP A 130 10.29 15.97 14.95
C TRP A 130 9.47 15.27 13.87
N ILE A 131 9.20 13.98 14.03
CA ILE A 131 8.38 13.18 13.11
C ILE A 131 6.95 13.73 13.08
N GLU A 132 6.34 13.92 14.24
CA GLU A 132 5.00 14.47 14.38
C GLU A 132 4.90 15.86 13.74
N HIS A 133 5.84 16.75 14.04
CA HIS A 133 5.91 18.08 13.41
C HIS A 133 6.02 17.98 11.88
N THR A 134 6.81 17.03 11.38
CA THR A 134 7.04 16.81 9.95
C THR A 134 5.81 16.24 9.25
N GLN A 135 4.98 15.47 9.94
CA GLN A 135 3.75 14.89 9.43
C GLN A 135 2.51 15.80 9.55
N LYS A 136 2.59 16.96 10.23
CA LYS A 136 1.43 17.85 10.47
C LYS A 136 0.71 18.34 9.21
N LYS A 137 1.40 18.43 8.08
CA LYS A 137 0.79 18.85 6.81
C LYS A 137 0.26 17.63 6.07
N ASP A 138 1.18 16.83 5.56
CA ASP A 138 0.89 15.64 4.78
C ASP A 138 2.17 14.79 4.63
N VAL A 139 2.01 13.53 4.22
CA VAL A 139 3.12 12.60 4.02
C VAL A 139 4.07 13.00 2.88
N THR A 140 3.61 13.74 1.86
CA THR A 140 4.47 14.23 0.77
C THR A 140 5.43 15.32 1.26
N ASN A 141 4.95 16.20 2.13
CA ASN A 141 5.75 17.19 2.83
C ASN A 141 6.80 16.51 3.69
N ALA A 142 6.39 15.48 4.44
CA ALA A 142 7.30 14.69 5.25
C ALA A 142 8.41 14.06 4.40
N ARG A 143 8.05 13.40 3.31
CA ARG A 143 9.00 12.83 2.34
C ARG A 143 9.97 13.88 1.79
N THR A 144 9.48 15.06 1.42
CA THR A 144 10.31 16.14 0.88
C THR A 144 11.26 16.71 1.93
N ARG A 145 10.80 16.89 3.17
CA ARG A 145 11.66 17.36 4.28
C ARG A 145 12.77 16.36 4.57
N VAL A 146 12.45 15.07 4.65
CA VAL A 146 13.45 14.01 4.81
C VAL A 146 14.41 14.01 3.64
N ALA A 147 13.91 14.03 2.39
CA ALA A 147 14.76 14.05 1.20
C ALA A 147 15.78 15.21 1.20
N ARG A 148 15.38 16.41 1.67
CA ARG A 148 16.31 17.55 1.82
C ARG A 148 17.40 17.29 2.84
N PHE A 149 17.09 16.61 3.94
CA PHE A 149 18.07 16.25 4.96
C PHE A 149 19.16 15.32 4.41
N PHE A 150 18.77 14.37 3.56
CA PHE A 150 19.69 13.43 2.93
C PHE A 150 20.28 13.92 1.60
N LYS A 151 19.93 15.12 1.12
CA LYS A 151 20.44 15.66 -0.15
C LYS A 151 21.98 15.64 -0.25
N PRO A 152 22.76 16.00 0.79
CA PRO A 152 24.23 15.91 0.73
C PRO A 152 24.74 14.47 0.58
N PHE A 153 24.06 13.51 1.22
CA PHE A 153 24.42 12.08 1.14
C PHE A 153 24.23 11.53 -0.28
N TYR A 154 23.21 12.01 -1.00
CA TYR A 154 22.94 11.60 -2.38
C TYR A 154 23.69 12.43 -3.44
N LYS A 155 24.74 13.18 -3.07
CA LYS A 155 25.49 13.95 -4.06
C LYS A 155 26.17 13.00 -5.04
N GLY A 156 25.84 13.13 -6.33
CA GLY A 156 26.34 12.26 -7.40
C GLY A 156 25.40 11.10 -7.77
N CYS A 157 24.41 10.80 -6.93
CA CYS A 157 23.36 9.83 -7.26
C CYS A 157 22.38 10.47 -8.28
N ASN A 158 22.23 9.90 -9.48
CA ASN A 158 21.36 10.43 -10.54
C ASN A 158 19.86 10.18 -10.31
N THR A 159 19.53 9.06 -9.69
CA THR A 159 18.15 8.72 -9.29
C THR A 159 18.09 8.66 -7.77
N VAL A 160 17.12 9.35 -7.17
CA VAL A 160 16.85 9.28 -5.72
C VAL A 160 15.36 9.23 -5.50
N GLN A 161 14.91 8.23 -4.76
CA GLN A 161 13.52 8.12 -4.34
C GLN A 161 13.46 7.53 -2.94
N GLY A 162 12.41 7.85 -2.21
CA GLY A 162 12.15 7.27 -0.91
C GLY A 162 10.68 7.12 -0.66
N PHE A 163 10.36 6.30 0.32
CA PHE A 163 9.05 6.31 0.94
C PHE A 163 9.15 6.76 2.39
N THR A 164 8.05 7.34 2.89
CA THR A 164 7.89 7.64 4.32
C THR A 164 6.52 7.17 4.79
N SER A 165 6.44 6.81 6.07
CA SER A 165 5.19 6.60 6.77
C SER A 165 4.45 7.93 7.00
N GLY A 166 3.13 7.95 6.84
CA GLY A 166 2.29 9.10 7.19
C GLY A 166 1.85 9.07 8.66
N SER A 167 1.09 10.09 9.08
CA SER A 167 0.55 10.17 10.44
C SER A 167 -0.35 8.98 10.78
N GLY A 168 -0.90 8.30 9.77
CA GLY A 168 -1.68 7.07 9.83
C GLY A 168 -0.91 5.83 10.28
N ALA A 169 0.43 5.85 10.32
CA ALA A 169 1.24 4.71 10.77
C ALA A 169 1.01 4.31 12.25
N LYS A 170 0.33 5.14 13.05
CA LYS A 170 -0.11 4.79 14.42
C LYS A 170 -1.38 3.93 14.47
N THR A 171 -2.02 3.71 13.32
CA THR A 171 -3.20 2.85 13.20
C THR A 171 -2.78 1.40 12.91
N GLY A 172 -3.73 0.47 12.80
CA GLY A 172 -3.50 -0.88 12.27
C GLY A 172 -3.49 -0.98 10.74
N TYR A 173 -3.66 0.13 10.02
CA TYR A 173 -3.86 0.15 8.56
C TYR A 173 -3.17 1.36 7.90
N GLY A 174 -2.10 1.86 8.53
CA GLY A 174 -1.26 2.91 8.00
C GLY A 174 -0.40 2.39 6.85
N SER A 175 -0.34 3.17 5.78
CA SER A 175 0.44 2.92 4.58
C SER A 175 1.75 3.72 4.59
N VAL A 176 2.63 3.40 3.66
CA VAL A 176 3.76 4.27 3.30
C VAL A 176 3.48 4.98 1.98
N ALA A 177 4.11 6.13 1.77
CA ALA A 177 3.97 6.92 0.55
C ALA A 177 5.32 7.19 -0.10
N SER A 178 5.43 6.88 -1.39
CA SER A 178 6.50 7.26 -2.31
C SER A 178 6.00 8.39 -3.23
N THR A 179 5.91 8.17 -4.54
CA THR A 179 5.07 8.93 -5.48
C THR A 179 3.59 8.59 -5.32
N GLN A 180 3.32 7.33 -4.95
CA GLN A 180 2.01 6.78 -4.63
C GLN A 180 2.06 6.03 -3.29
N HIS A 181 0.91 5.60 -2.81
CA HIS A 181 0.78 4.88 -1.54
C HIS A 181 0.80 3.37 -1.73
N THR A 182 1.28 2.64 -0.72
CA THR A 182 0.93 1.22 -0.61
C THR A 182 -0.58 1.12 -0.43
N LYS A 183 -1.22 0.29 -1.25
CA LYS A 183 -2.68 0.23 -1.31
C LYS A 183 -3.31 -0.37 -0.05
N ARG A 184 -2.71 -1.43 0.52
CA ARG A 184 -3.33 -2.20 1.61
C ARG A 184 -2.31 -2.72 2.62
N GLY A 185 -2.82 -3.19 3.77
CA GLY A 185 -2.11 -4.15 4.60
C GLY A 185 -1.35 -3.58 5.81
N GLY A 186 -1.36 -2.27 6.01
CA GLY A 186 -0.76 -1.66 7.19
C GLY A 186 0.77 -1.63 7.18
N VAL A 187 1.42 -1.52 6.01
CA VAL A 187 2.89 -1.48 5.89
C VAL A 187 3.52 -0.40 6.75
N GLY A 188 3.00 0.82 6.70
CA GLY A 188 3.50 1.93 7.52
C GLY A 188 3.36 1.65 9.01
N SER A 189 2.28 0.97 9.40
CA SER A 189 2.06 0.52 10.77
C SER A 189 3.08 -0.50 11.23
N VAL A 190 3.33 -1.54 10.43
CA VAL A 190 4.31 -2.58 10.78
C VAL A 190 5.72 -1.98 10.86
N LEU A 191 6.13 -1.17 9.88
CA LEU A 191 7.43 -0.49 9.90
C LEU A 191 7.60 0.41 11.14
N LYS A 192 6.57 1.19 11.51
CA LYS A 192 6.60 2.03 12.71
C LYS A 192 6.66 1.19 13.99
N HIS A 193 5.80 0.21 14.13
CA HIS A 193 5.62 -0.45 15.42
C HIS A 193 6.61 -1.58 15.68
N ALA A 194 6.89 -2.42 14.68
CA ALA A 194 7.83 -3.53 14.81
C ALA A 194 9.29 -3.08 14.66
N HIS A 195 9.57 -2.08 13.79
CA HIS A 195 10.94 -1.71 13.45
C HIS A 195 11.33 -0.26 13.78
N ASN A 196 10.35 0.59 14.09
CA ASN A 196 10.51 2.04 14.24
C ASN A 196 11.15 2.71 13.01
N VAL A 197 10.91 2.17 11.82
CA VAL A 197 11.36 2.73 10.55
C VAL A 197 10.32 3.73 10.05
N PHE A 198 10.74 4.99 9.95
CA PHE A 198 9.93 6.08 9.44
C PHE A 198 10.00 6.19 7.92
N GLY A 199 11.14 5.88 7.31
CA GLY A 199 11.31 5.94 5.87
C GLY A 199 12.59 5.28 5.40
N PHE A 200 12.60 4.95 4.11
CA PHE A 200 13.75 4.39 3.43
C PHE A 200 13.89 5.11 2.09
N PHE A 201 15.10 5.61 1.84
CA PHE A 201 15.48 6.33 0.63
C PHE A 201 16.59 5.56 -0.04
N SER A 202 16.49 5.44 -1.36
CA SER A 202 17.44 4.72 -2.19
C SER A 202 17.80 5.59 -3.39
N GLY A 203 19.06 5.55 -3.77
CA GLY A 203 19.55 6.25 -4.94
C GLY A 203 20.81 5.65 -5.51
N GLY A 204 21.13 6.05 -6.73
CA GLY A 204 22.31 5.60 -7.44
C GLY A 204 22.27 5.99 -8.90
N ASP A 205 23.25 5.47 -9.63
CA ASP A 205 23.27 5.56 -11.08
C ASP A 205 22.37 4.48 -11.66
N PHE A 206 21.38 4.93 -12.42
CA PHE A 206 20.48 4.02 -13.09
C PHE A 206 21.23 3.35 -14.24
N VAL A 207 21.45 2.04 -14.11
CA VAL A 207 21.90 1.23 -15.23
C VAL A 207 20.65 0.80 -15.99
N ASP A 208 20.46 1.37 -17.18
CA ASP A 208 19.42 0.94 -18.10
C ASP A 208 19.67 -0.54 -18.48
N GLU A 209 18.94 -1.46 -17.86
CA GLU A 209 18.78 -2.80 -18.42
C GLU A 209 17.85 -2.68 -19.63
N ILE A 210 18.45 -2.41 -20.79
CA ILE A 210 17.73 -2.30 -22.06
C ILE A 210 17.30 -3.70 -22.47
N PHE A 211 16.04 -4.03 -22.18
CA PHE A 211 15.34 -4.99 -23.02
C PHE A 211 15.20 -4.34 -24.40
N ASP A 212 15.55 -5.08 -25.45
CA ASP A 212 15.37 -4.56 -26.81
C ASP A 212 13.88 -4.27 -27.07
N GLU A 213 13.64 -3.29 -27.94
CA GLU A 213 12.29 -2.79 -28.22
C GLU A 213 11.33 -3.91 -28.68
N LEU A 214 11.85 -4.89 -29.43
CA LEU A 214 11.08 -6.04 -29.90
C LEU A 214 10.65 -6.94 -28.73
N THR A 215 11.52 -7.15 -27.75
CA THR A 215 11.21 -7.84 -26.50
C THR A 215 10.15 -7.10 -25.68
N ILE A 216 10.27 -5.78 -25.52
CA ILE A 216 9.28 -4.96 -24.82
C ILE A 216 7.92 -5.05 -25.52
N ASN A 217 7.90 -4.90 -26.84
CA ASN A 217 6.68 -4.98 -27.64
C ASN A 217 6.03 -6.36 -27.56
N ARG A 218 6.82 -7.45 -27.54
CA ARG A 218 6.29 -8.82 -27.34
C ARG A 218 5.65 -9.00 -25.97
N VAL A 219 6.31 -8.52 -24.90
CA VAL A 219 5.75 -8.57 -23.54
C VAL A 219 4.47 -7.74 -23.45
N TYR A 220 4.47 -6.54 -24.02
CA TYR A 220 3.33 -5.65 -24.03
C TYR A 220 2.14 -6.24 -24.80
N GLN A 221 2.35 -6.75 -26.01
CA GLN A 221 1.30 -7.38 -26.81
C GLN A 221 0.74 -8.64 -26.15
N ALA A 222 1.60 -9.47 -25.54
CA ALA A 222 1.14 -10.63 -24.79
C ALA A 222 0.26 -10.22 -23.58
N THR A 223 0.62 -9.11 -22.92
CA THR A 223 -0.13 -8.59 -21.77
C THR A 223 -1.48 -8.01 -22.19
N GLN A 224 -1.49 -7.16 -23.23
CA GLN A 224 -2.72 -6.59 -23.78
C GLN A 224 -3.64 -7.65 -24.37
N GLY A 225 -3.11 -8.63 -25.09
CA GLY A 225 -3.88 -9.76 -25.63
C GLY A 225 -4.53 -10.60 -24.53
N PHE A 226 -3.82 -10.86 -23.43
CA PHE A 226 -4.39 -11.57 -22.27
C PHE A 226 -5.47 -10.75 -21.58
N LEU A 227 -5.22 -9.45 -21.33
CA LEU A 227 -6.20 -8.58 -20.68
C LEU A 227 -7.44 -8.44 -21.56
N ALA A 228 -7.31 -8.08 -22.84
CA ALA A 228 -8.44 -7.92 -23.75
C ALA A 228 -9.29 -9.20 -23.90
N HIS A 229 -8.67 -10.38 -23.90
CA HIS A 229 -9.39 -11.65 -24.02
C HIS A 229 -10.15 -12.03 -22.73
N ASN A 230 -9.56 -11.79 -21.56
CA ASN A 230 -10.13 -12.24 -20.30
C ASN A 230 -10.99 -11.15 -19.63
N TYR A 231 -10.73 -9.86 -19.83
CA TYR A 231 -11.40 -8.75 -19.14
C TYR A 231 -12.94 -8.80 -19.20
N PRO A 232 -13.59 -9.13 -20.33
CA PRO A 232 -15.06 -9.25 -20.39
C PRO A 232 -15.61 -10.45 -19.61
N GLN A 233 -14.81 -11.51 -19.42
CA GLN A 233 -15.19 -12.70 -18.65
C GLN A 233 -14.92 -12.51 -17.15
N LEU A 234 -13.85 -11.79 -16.80
CA LEU A 234 -13.46 -11.46 -15.43
C LEU A 234 -14.41 -10.45 -14.77
N THR A 235 -15.12 -9.63 -15.54
CA THR A 235 -15.99 -8.55 -15.03
C THR A 235 -17.48 -8.87 -15.09
N ARG A 236 -17.88 -9.96 -15.76
CA ARG A 236 -19.29 -10.41 -15.80
C ARG A 236 -19.69 -11.00 -14.44
N GLY A 237 -20.55 -10.29 -13.71
CA GLY A 237 -21.11 -10.74 -12.43
C GLY A 237 -20.41 -10.20 -11.18
N LEU A 238 -19.34 -9.42 -11.33
CA LEU A 238 -18.63 -8.73 -10.24
C LEU A 238 -18.99 -7.23 -10.20
N GLU A 239 -20.26 -6.89 -10.35
CA GLU A 239 -20.70 -5.59 -9.85
C GLU A 239 -20.44 -5.60 -8.34
N PRO A 240 -19.70 -4.63 -7.78
CA PRO A 240 -19.51 -4.55 -6.35
C PRO A 240 -20.89 -4.60 -5.72
N ALA A 241 -21.21 -5.62 -4.92
CA ALA A 241 -22.41 -5.60 -4.10
C ALA A 241 -22.20 -4.50 -3.05
N TYR A 242 -22.52 -3.25 -3.42
CA TYR A 242 -22.16 -2.04 -2.70
C TYR A 242 -22.79 -2.10 -1.32
N ALA A 243 -22.00 -1.90 -0.26
CA ALA A 243 -22.55 -1.92 1.08
C ALA A 243 -23.54 -0.78 1.32
N PHE A 244 -23.38 0.34 0.61
CA PHE A 244 -24.36 1.42 0.50
C PHE A 244 -25.62 0.93 -0.27
N ASN A 245 -25.49 0.22 -1.40
CA ASN A 245 -26.67 -0.32 -2.13
C ASN A 245 -27.46 -1.37 -1.34
N ASN A 246 -26.86 -2.13 -0.42
CA ASN A 246 -27.66 -3.10 0.34
C ASN A 246 -28.60 -2.44 1.37
N ALA A 247 -28.34 -1.20 1.80
CA ALA A 247 -29.33 -0.42 2.56
C ALA A 247 -30.29 0.36 1.63
N TYR A 248 -29.84 0.69 0.42
CA TYR A 248 -30.59 1.33 -0.64
C TYR A 248 -31.02 0.27 -1.69
N GLN A 249 -31.77 -0.76 -1.29
CA GLN A 249 -32.15 -1.88 -2.19
C GLN A 249 -32.98 -1.46 -3.41
N LYS A 250 -33.35 -0.17 -3.53
CA LYS A 250 -34.05 0.43 -4.66
C LYS A 250 -33.47 1.80 -4.95
N THR A 251 -32.19 1.89 -5.25
CA THR A 251 -31.62 3.14 -5.77
C THR A 251 -32.33 3.46 -7.08
N PRO A 252 -33.06 4.59 -7.20
CA PRO A 252 -33.69 4.95 -8.46
C PRO A 252 -32.62 5.14 -9.55
N HIS A 253 -32.91 4.75 -10.80
CA HIS A 253 -31.98 4.87 -11.93
C HIS A 253 -31.35 6.26 -12.12
N HIS A 254 -31.98 7.32 -11.64
CA HIS A 254 -31.41 8.67 -11.70
C HIS A 254 -30.18 8.88 -10.79
N LEU A 255 -30.06 8.14 -9.69
CA LEU A 255 -28.87 8.19 -8.82
C LEU A 255 -27.70 7.42 -9.44
N GLU A 256 -27.95 6.37 -10.24
CA GLU A 256 -26.91 5.68 -11.01
C GLU A 256 -26.27 6.60 -12.04
N ALA A 257 -27.08 7.41 -12.74
CA ALA A 257 -26.58 8.42 -13.68
C ALA A 257 -25.78 9.54 -12.98
N LEU A 258 -26.17 9.94 -11.76
CA LEU A 258 -25.41 10.91 -10.96
C LEU A 258 -24.09 10.32 -10.41
N CYS A 259 -24.04 8.99 -10.24
CA CYS A 259 -22.89 8.25 -9.71
C CYS A 259 -22.07 7.53 -10.81
N SER A 260 -22.34 7.76 -12.10
CA SER A 260 -21.59 7.09 -13.18
C SER A 260 -20.11 7.47 -13.20
N ASP A 261 -19.80 8.63 -12.62
CA ASP A 261 -18.53 9.32 -12.67
C ASP A 261 -17.71 9.23 -11.38
N ILE A 262 -18.24 8.57 -10.33
CA ILE A 262 -17.57 8.39 -9.03
C ILE A 262 -16.92 7.02 -8.95
N SER A 263 -15.88 6.90 -8.13
CA SER A 263 -15.23 5.61 -7.94
C SER A 263 -16.06 4.68 -7.05
N SER A 264 -15.62 3.42 -6.92
CA SER A 264 -16.19 2.48 -5.94
C SER A 264 -16.10 3.00 -4.50
N PHE A 265 -15.14 3.90 -4.22
CA PHE A 265 -15.04 4.60 -2.94
C PHE A 265 -16.26 5.48 -2.70
N GLY A 266 -16.56 6.40 -3.61
CA GLY A 266 -17.69 7.30 -3.52
C GLY A 266 -19.03 6.56 -3.43
N ALA A 267 -19.22 5.53 -4.27
CA ALA A 267 -20.43 4.73 -4.26
C ALA A 267 -20.66 3.99 -2.92
N TYR A 268 -19.60 3.43 -2.31
CA TYR A 268 -19.71 2.75 -1.01
C TYR A 268 -19.99 3.70 0.16
N THR A 269 -19.55 4.96 0.04
CA THR A 269 -19.56 5.93 1.14
C THR A 269 -20.67 6.97 1.01
N GLY A 270 -21.49 6.91 -0.05
CA GLY A 270 -22.50 7.92 -0.33
C GLY A 270 -21.88 9.30 -0.63
N LEU A 271 -20.72 9.33 -1.29
CA LEU A 271 -20.09 10.55 -1.80
C LEU A 271 -20.36 10.61 -3.31
N CYS A 272 -21.56 11.03 -3.68
CA CYS A 272 -22.01 11.03 -5.07
C CYS A 272 -21.49 12.20 -5.92
N THR A 273 -20.43 12.89 -5.48
CA THR A 273 -19.79 13.97 -6.22
C THR A 273 -18.28 13.81 -6.17
N LYS A 274 -17.60 14.06 -7.30
CA LYS A 274 -16.13 14.01 -7.39
C LYS A 274 -15.45 14.93 -6.38
N GLU A 275 -16.04 16.09 -6.09
CA GLU A 275 -15.49 17.04 -5.12
C GLU A 275 -15.51 16.48 -3.70
N ALA A 276 -16.65 15.93 -3.25
CA ALA A 276 -16.80 15.35 -1.93
C ALA A 276 -15.91 14.12 -1.75
N GLU A 277 -15.87 13.24 -2.77
CA GLU A 277 -14.98 12.09 -2.82
C GLU A 277 -13.50 12.51 -2.76
N SER A 278 -13.08 13.45 -3.60
CA SER A 278 -11.70 13.93 -3.65
C SER A 278 -11.26 14.56 -2.33
N ARG A 279 -12.15 15.27 -1.64
CA ARG A 279 -11.87 15.85 -0.32
C ARG A 279 -11.55 14.78 0.72
N VAL A 280 -12.29 13.68 0.73
CA VAL A 280 -12.07 12.57 1.67
C VAL A 280 -10.81 11.78 1.29
N LEU A 281 -10.64 11.45 0.00
CA LEU A 281 -9.46 10.72 -0.49
C LEU A 281 -8.17 11.53 -0.30
N ALA A 282 -8.20 12.85 -0.51
CA ALA A 282 -7.07 13.72 -0.22
C ALA A 282 -6.66 13.60 1.25
N ARG A 283 -7.61 13.65 2.19
CA ARG A 283 -7.32 13.50 3.62
C ARG A 283 -6.74 12.13 3.98
N ILE A 284 -7.27 11.06 3.39
CA ILE A 284 -6.74 9.68 3.54
C ILE A 284 -5.28 9.62 3.06
N ASN A 285 -4.99 10.20 1.90
CA ASN A 285 -3.66 10.23 1.31
C ASN A 285 -2.68 11.09 2.12
N GLU A 286 -3.10 12.26 2.60
CA GLU A 286 -2.29 13.12 3.48
C GLU A 286 -1.80 12.36 4.72
N CYS A 287 -2.67 11.54 5.31
CA CYS A 287 -2.35 10.69 6.46
C CYS A 287 -1.59 9.40 6.09
N ALA A 288 -1.51 9.06 4.80
CA ALA A 288 -1.11 7.75 4.28
C ALA A 288 -1.87 6.60 4.96
N LEU A 289 -3.19 6.57 4.82
CA LEU A 289 -4.03 5.46 5.29
C LEU A 289 -4.42 4.53 4.15
N ASP A 290 -4.65 3.25 4.46
CA ASP A 290 -5.29 2.30 3.53
C ASP A 290 -6.73 2.76 3.24
N ALA A 291 -6.96 3.27 2.02
CA ALA A 291 -8.24 3.82 1.60
C ALA A 291 -9.38 2.79 1.68
N VAL A 292 -9.11 1.51 1.38
CA VAL A 292 -10.14 0.45 1.42
C VAL A 292 -10.53 0.16 2.86
N THR A 293 -9.56 0.05 3.76
CA THR A 293 -9.84 -0.16 5.18
C THR A 293 -10.59 1.05 5.77
N VAL A 294 -10.16 2.27 5.45
CA VAL A 294 -10.85 3.49 5.90
C VAL A 294 -12.27 3.57 5.33
N GLN A 295 -12.48 3.26 4.05
CA GLN A 295 -13.81 3.22 3.43
C GLN A 295 -14.79 2.36 4.24
N HIS A 296 -14.37 1.19 4.71
CA HIS A 296 -15.20 0.29 5.50
C HIS A 296 -15.47 0.82 6.91
N ILE A 297 -14.48 1.48 7.52
CA ILE A 297 -14.65 2.16 8.82
C ILE A 297 -15.65 3.31 8.68
N LEU A 298 -15.49 4.16 7.67
CA LEU A 298 -16.35 5.30 7.39
C LEU A 298 -17.79 4.86 7.10
N GLY A 299 -17.99 3.81 6.29
CA GLY A 299 -19.32 3.24 6.08
C GLY A 299 -19.96 2.74 7.37
N GLY A 300 -19.20 2.03 8.23
CA GLY A 300 -19.70 1.58 9.53
C GLY A 300 -20.11 2.73 10.45
N VAL A 301 -19.29 3.79 10.51
CA VAL A 301 -19.60 5.01 11.29
C VAL A 301 -20.84 5.71 10.75
N MET A 302 -20.95 5.85 9.42
CA MET A 302 -22.10 6.48 8.77
C MET A 302 -23.41 5.78 9.14
N HIS A 303 -23.45 4.45 9.01
CA HIS A 303 -24.61 3.64 9.39
C HIS A 303 -24.96 3.78 10.88
N ALA A 304 -23.97 3.74 11.76
CA ALA A 304 -24.19 3.87 13.20
C ALA A 304 -24.71 5.27 13.57
N TYR A 305 -24.17 6.32 12.94
CA TYR A 305 -24.58 7.71 13.13
C TYR A 305 -26.03 7.93 12.66
N ALA A 306 -26.39 7.43 11.48
CA ALA A 306 -27.74 7.55 10.93
C ALA A 306 -28.83 6.87 11.78
N HIS A 307 -28.46 5.85 12.57
CA HIS A 307 -29.37 5.17 13.49
C HIS A 307 -29.32 5.72 14.93
N ASN A 308 -28.76 6.92 15.12
CA ASN A 308 -28.59 7.58 16.41
C ASN A 308 -27.84 6.72 17.46
N MET A 309 -26.97 5.81 17.01
CA MET A 309 -26.15 4.98 17.91
C MET A 309 -24.82 5.64 18.27
N LEU A 310 -24.41 6.66 17.52
CA LEU A 310 -23.30 7.56 17.84
C LEU A 310 -23.89 8.95 18.03
N SER A 311 -23.52 9.64 19.13
CA SER A 311 -24.10 10.95 19.39
C SER A 311 -23.53 12.02 18.45
N ARG A 312 -24.37 12.99 18.07
CA ARG A 312 -23.96 14.13 17.23
C ARG A 312 -22.95 15.04 17.91
N GLU A 313 -22.88 14.99 19.24
CA GLU A 313 -21.98 15.78 20.08
C GLU A 313 -20.57 15.19 20.11
N GLU A 314 -20.42 13.89 19.91
CA GLU A 314 -19.14 13.18 20.02
C GLU A 314 -18.27 13.22 18.75
N PHE A 315 -18.87 13.48 17.59
CA PHE A 315 -18.17 13.60 16.31
C PHE A 315 -18.35 15.01 15.76
N VAL A 316 -19.41 15.24 14.99
CA VAL A 316 -19.73 16.54 14.42
C VAL A 316 -21.23 16.60 14.18
N ARG A 317 -21.83 17.78 14.29
CA ARG A 317 -23.19 18.03 13.82
C ARG A 317 -23.18 18.09 12.28
N ALA A 318 -23.21 16.91 11.65
CA ALA A 318 -23.43 16.76 10.22
C ALA A 318 -24.85 16.24 9.96
N ASP A 319 -25.48 16.73 8.90
CA ASP A 319 -26.77 16.22 8.44
C ASP A 319 -26.56 14.99 7.54
N VAL A 320 -26.67 13.82 8.15
CA VAL A 320 -26.43 12.53 7.50
C VAL A 320 -27.75 11.93 7.06
N ASN A 321 -27.83 11.55 5.79
CA ASN A 321 -29.02 10.91 5.25
C ASN A 321 -28.71 9.55 4.60
N MET A 322 -29.30 8.51 5.18
CA MET A 322 -29.21 7.13 4.71
C MET A 322 -30.48 6.64 3.97
N ASN A 323 -31.47 7.51 3.75
CA ASN A 323 -32.70 7.22 3.00
C ASN A 323 -32.49 7.55 1.51
N ALA A 324 -32.73 6.57 0.63
CA ALA A 324 -32.59 6.70 -0.82
C ALA A 324 -33.40 7.84 -1.43
N GLU A 325 -34.68 7.90 -1.10
CA GLU A 325 -35.62 8.83 -1.71
C GLU A 325 -35.36 10.26 -1.25
N GLU A 326 -34.95 10.44 0.00
CA GLU A 326 -34.63 11.75 0.54
C GLU A 326 -33.24 12.23 0.09
N TYR A 327 -32.25 11.34 0.07
CA TYR A 327 -30.93 11.63 -0.49
C TYR A 327 -31.04 12.05 -1.96
N ALA A 328 -31.86 11.34 -2.74
CA ALA A 328 -32.16 11.67 -4.14
C ALA A 328 -32.74 13.09 -4.35
N LYS A 329 -33.43 13.65 -3.35
CA LYS A 329 -33.95 15.03 -3.44
C LYS A 329 -32.85 16.08 -3.36
N ASN A 330 -31.72 15.79 -2.70
CA ASN A 330 -30.60 16.73 -2.59
C ASN A 330 -29.23 16.03 -2.45
N PRO A 331 -28.78 15.31 -3.49
CA PRO A 331 -27.61 14.43 -3.41
C PRO A 331 -26.31 15.22 -3.16
N TYR A 332 -26.20 16.44 -3.70
CA TYR A 332 -25.02 17.30 -3.52
C TYR A 332 -24.86 17.80 -2.08
N TYR A 333 -25.97 18.15 -1.43
CA TYR A 333 -25.96 18.59 -0.04
C TYR A 333 -25.50 17.44 0.88
N TYR A 334 -26.16 16.29 0.79
CA TYR A 334 -25.84 15.15 1.64
C TYR A 334 -24.45 14.58 1.36
N ALA A 335 -23.98 14.54 0.11
CA ALA A 335 -22.60 14.15 -0.19
C ALA A 335 -21.57 15.05 0.53
N ASN A 336 -21.83 16.35 0.59
CA ASN A 336 -20.95 17.29 1.29
C ASN A 336 -21.00 17.12 2.81
N GLU A 337 -22.18 16.88 3.39
CA GLU A 337 -22.33 16.58 4.82
C GLU A 337 -21.65 15.26 5.19
N HIS A 338 -21.78 14.23 4.34
CA HIS A 338 -21.07 12.97 4.48
C HIS A 338 -19.55 13.17 4.44
N ALA A 339 -19.04 13.94 3.48
CA ALA A 339 -17.61 14.27 3.42
C ALA A 339 -17.12 15.02 4.66
N ARG A 340 -17.92 15.96 5.22
CA ARG A 340 -17.59 16.67 6.47
C ARG A 340 -17.48 15.70 7.64
N LEU A 341 -18.45 14.80 7.81
CA LEU A 341 -18.38 13.74 8.83
C LEU A 341 -17.13 12.88 8.65
N TYR A 342 -16.86 12.41 7.43
CA TYR A 342 -15.72 11.53 7.16
C TYR A 342 -14.37 12.19 7.43
N VAL A 343 -14.17 13.44 7.00
CA VAL A 343 -12.96 14.19 7.32
C VAL A 343 -12.81 14.36 8.84
N HIS A 344 -13.90 14.62 9.56
CA HIS A 344 -13.87 14.69 11.01
C HIS A 344 -13.45 13.36 11.65
N VAL A 345 -14.00 12.23 11.17
CA VAL A 345 -13.63 10.88 11.63
C VAL A 345 -12.15 10.57 11.36
N ILE A 346 -11.64 10.90 10.18
CA ILE A 346 -10.22 10.72 9.84
C ILE A 346 -9.33 11.58 10.77
N ASN A 347 -9.73 12.82 11.04
CA ASN A 347 -9.02 13.67 11.99
C ASN A 347 -9.06 13.12 13.42
N ALA A 348 -10.19 12.53 13.86
CA ALA A 348 -10.27 11.86 15.15
C ALA A 348 -9.30 10.66 15.23
N ILE A 349 -9.26 9.81 14.18
CA ILE A 349 -8.31 8.70 14.03
C ILE A 349 -6.88 9.22 14.10
N GLU A 350 -6.56 10.29 13.36
CA GLU A 350 -5.23 10.87 13.41
C GLU A 350 -4.93 11.47 14.79
N GLN A 351 -5.81 12.21 15.41
CA GLN A 351 -5.53 12.84 16.69
C GLN A 351 -5.57 11.86 17.86
N GLN A 352 -5.92 10.59 17.61
CA GLN A 352 -6.08 9.56 18.63
C GLN A 352 -7.00 10.05 19.76
N THR A 353 -8.11 10.71 19.39
CA THR A 353 -9.19 11.03 20.33
C THR A 353 -9.78 9.73 20.90
N ARG A 354 -10.63 9.79 21.92
CA ARG A 354 -11.25 8.60 22.53
C ARG A 354 -11.85 7.66 21.47
N HIS A 355 -12.65 8.20 20.56
CA HIS A 355 -13.24 7.48 19.44
C HIS A 355 -12.21 7.10 18.37
N GLY A 356 -11.32 8.03 18.04
CA GLY A 356 -10.25 7.81 17.09
C GLY A 356 -9.34 6.63 17.44
N ARG A 357 -9.06 6.38 18.73
CA ARG A 357 -8.27 5.24 19.20
C ARG A 357 -8.94 3.90 18.97
N ILE A 358 -10.27 3.84 19.07
CA ILE A 358 -11.02 2.61 18.77
C ILE A 358 -10.98 2.37 17.26
N LEU A 359 -11.20 3.41 16.48
CA LEU A 359 -11.22 3.33 15.02
C LEU A 359 -9.83 3.12 14.41
N SER A 360 -8.74 3.47 15.13
CA SER A 360 -7.36 3.26 14.68
C SER A 360 -6.86 1.83 14.85
N LEU A 361 -7.60 0.97 15.55
CA LEU A 361 -7.21 -0.43 15.74
C LEU A 361 -7.16 -1.19 14.39
N PRO A 362 -6.49 -2.36 14.34
CA PRO A 362 -6.63 -3.24 13.18
C PRO A 362 -8.11 -3.57 12.96
N TYR A 363 -8.56 -3.65 11.70
CA TYR A 363 -9.99 -3.60 11.37
C TYR A 363 -10.85 -4.65 12.12
N ASN A 364 -10.35 -5.87 12.26
CA ASN A 364 -11.03 -6.93 12.98
C ASN A 364 -11.21 -6.64 14.49
N HIS A 365 -10.36 -5.79 15.06
CA HIS A 365 -10.47 -5.31 16.43
C HIS A 365 -11.41 -4.12 16.53
N VAL A 366 -11.42 -3.20 15.54
CA VAL A 366 -12.39 -2.09 15.47
C VAL A 366 -13.81 -2.63 15.67
N ARG A 367 -14.18 -3.69 14.96
CA ARG A 367 -15.51 -4.31 15.07
C ARG A 367 -15.85 -4.74 16.49
N LYS A 368 -14.91 -5.40 17.18
CA LYS A 368 -15.09 -5.90 18.55
C LYS A 368 -15.18 -4.75 19.55
N GLU A 369 -14.29 -3.76 19.44
CA GLU A 369 -14.27 -2.64 20.36
C GLU A 369 -15.44 -1.67 20.15
N VAL A 370 -15.87 -1.47 18.90
CA VAL A 370 -17.11 -0.74 18.60
C VAL A 370 -18.31 -1.43 19.23
N ALA A 371 -18.40 -2.77 19.16
CA ALA A 371 -19.46 -3.53 19.81
C ALA A 371 -19.49 -3.32 21.33
N ARG A 372 -18.30 -3.24 21.95
CA ARG A 372 -18.16 -3.00 23.40
C ARG A 372 -18.48 -1.55 23.78
N ALA A 373 -18.04 -0.59 22.97
CA ALA A 373 -18.18 0.83 23.27
C ALA A 373 -19.57 1.38 22.97
N PHE A 374 -20.23 0.88 21.91
CA PHE A 374 -21.52 1.41 21.42
C PHE A 374 -22.64 0.37 21.35
N GLY A 375 -22.37 -0.86 21.80
CA GLY A 375 -23.35 -1.96 21.82
C GLY A 375 -23.28 -2.87 20.58
N ILE A 376 -23.74 -4.12 20.77
CA ILE A 376 -23.59 -5.20 19.78
C ILE A 376 -24.27 -4.90 18.43
N ARG A 377 -25.33 -4.09 18.43
CA ARG A 377 -26.04 -3.67 17.21
C ARG A 377 -25.18 -2.78 16.31
N VAL A 378 -24.21 -2.05 16.86
CA VAL A 378 -23.31 -1.21 16.07
C VAL A 378 -22.33 -2.07 15.27
N GLN A 379 -21.93 -3.22 15.83
CA GLN A 379 -20.99 -4.14 15.18
C GLN A 379 -21.48 -4.64 13.81
N SER A 380 -22.79 -4.82 13.63
CA SER A 380 -23.35 -5.31 12.36
C SER A 380 -23.17 -4.32 11.20
N TYR A 381 -22.92 -3.04 11.48
CA TYR A 381 -22.66 -2.04 10.45
C TYR A 381 -21.22 -2.04 9.94
N PHE A 382 -20.30 -2.62 10.71
CA PHE A 382 -18.92 -2.83 10.28
C PHE A 382 -18.85 -4.22 9.64
N LYS A 383 -19.00 -4.26 8.31
CA LYS A 383 -18.97 -5.51 7.53
C LYS A 383 -17.62 -6.22 7.67
N ASN A 384 -17.52 -7.49 7.30
CA ASN A 384 -16.19 -8.08 7.14
C ASN A 384 -15.47 -7.29 6.05
N LEU A 385 -14.19 -6.94 6.25
CA LEU A 385 -13.36 -6.61 5.09
C LEU A 385 -13.46 -7.80 4.15
N PRO A 386 -13.65 -7.58 2.83
CA PRO A 386 -13.54 -8.67 1.89
C PRO A 386 -12.21 -9.35 2.17
N SER A 387 -12.30 -10.61 2.60
CA SER A 387 -11.15 -11.47 2.75
C SER A 387 -10.63 -11.66 1.34
N THR A 388 -9.79 -10.74 0.90
CA THR A 388 -8.85 -11.00 -0.16
C THR A 388 -7.50 -11.14 0.52
N PRO A 389 -7.23 -12.28 1.21
CA PRO A 389 -5.89 -12.78 1.23
C PRO A 389 -5.36 -12.74 -0.19
N PHE A 390 -4.13 -12.29 -0.34
CA PHE A 390 -3.31 -12.55 -1.51
C PHE A 390 -3.43 -14.03 -1.97
N TYR A 391 -3.66 -14.94 -1.02
CA TYR A 391 -3.94 -16.36 -1.24
C TYR A 391 -5.31 -16.72 -1.83
N ASP A 392 -6.40 -15.99 -1.53
CA ASP A 392 -7.71 -16.27 -2.14
C ASP A 392 -7.79 -15.69 -3.56
N ILE A 393 -7.00 -14.65 -3.88
CA ILE A 393 -6.79 -14.19 -5.27
C ILE A 393 -5.98 -15.21 -6.09
N MET A 394 -5.11 -16.00 -5.43
CA MET A 394 -4.38 -17.09 -6.09
C MET A 394 -5.14 -18.44 -6.08
N ARG A 395 -6.09 -18.65 -5.16
CA ARG A 395 -6.87 -19.91 -5.03
C ARG A 395 -8.25 -19.87 -5.65
N ALA A 396 -8.95 -18.73 -5.61
CA ALA A 396 -10.14 -18.49 -6.40
C ALA A 396 -9.65 -18.02 -7.77
N GLU A 397 -9.60 -18.97 -8.71
CA GLU A 397 -9.75 -18.86 -10.16
C GLU A 397 -9.58 -17.48 -10.83
N GLY A 398 -8.93 -17.46 -12.00
CA GLY A 398 -8.76 -16.28 -12.86
C GLY A 398 -10.02 -15.41 -12.99
N GLY A 399 -10.12 -14.42 -12.11
CA GLY A 399 -11.30 -13.61 -11.82
C GLY A 399 -10.85 -12.36 -11.05
N LEU A 400 -10.22 -11.41 -11.76
CA LEU A 400 -9.67 -10.18 -11.18
C LEU A 400 -10.74 -9.09 -11.16
N SER A 401 -10.97 -8.54 -9.98
CA SER A 401 -11.89 -7.42 -9.72
C SER A 401 -11.50 -6.16 -10.50
N ALA A 402 -12.52 -5.49 -11.04
CA ALA A 402 -12.42 -4.25 -11.80
C ALA A 402 -11.79 -3.09 -11.02
N GLY A 403 -11.04 -2.25 -11.74
CA GLY A 403 -10.60 -0.94 -11.28
C GLY A 403 -9.12 -0.87 -10.85
N HIS A 404 -8.27 -0.51 -11.83
CA HIS A 404 -6.89 -0.05 -11.73
C HIS A 404 -5.78 -1.11 -11.85
N ASN A 405 -4.93 -0.88 -12.86
CA ASN A 405 -3.57 -1.37 -13.10
C ASN A 405 -3.16 -2.54 -12.19
N MET A 406 -3.34 -3.74 -12.71
CA MET A 406 -2.71 -4.94 -12.17
C MET A 406 -1.19 -4.73 -12.31
N PRO A 407 -0.40 -4.81 -11.23
CA PRO A 407 1.05 -4.67 -11.34
C PRO A 407 1.60 -5.71 -12.33
N ALA A 408 2.50 -5.32 -13.22
CA ALA A 408 3.18 -6.27 -14.13
C ALA A 408 3.86 -7.43 -13.36
N ASN A 409 4.18 -7.20 -12.08
CA ASN A 409 4.73 -8.17 -11.14
C ASN A 409 3.72 -9.28 -10.75
N THR A 410 2.41 -9.01 -10.74
CA THR A 410 1.35 -10.00 -10.49
C THR A 410 1.03 -10.79 -11.76
N PHE A 411 1.17 -10.14 -12.93
CA PHE A 411 1.04 -10.80 -14.23
C PHE A 411 2.19 -11.78 -14.49
N SER A 412 3.43 -11.43 -14.10
CA SER A 412 4.57 -12.35 -14.18
C SER A 412 4.45 -13.56 -13.24
N GLU A 413 3.65 -13.49 -12.17
CA GLU A 413 3.35 -14.65 -11.31
C GLU A 413 2.32 -15.61 -11.95
N LEU A 414 1.25 -15.08 -12.56
CA LEU A 414 0.17 -15.86 -13.19
C LEU A 414 0.53 -16.40 -14.58
N VAL A 415 1.20 -15.60 -15.40
CA VAL A 415 1.62 -15.94 -16.77
C VAL A 415 3.04 -16.51 -16.80
N GLY A 416 3.85 -16.21 -15.76
CA GLY A 416 5.14 -16.83 -15.43
C GLY A 416 5.16 -18.35 -15.54
N MET A 417 4.12 -19.01 -15.03
CA MET A 417 4.12 -20.47 -14.95
C MET A 417 3.78 -21.17 -16.27
N LYS A 418 3.17 -20.49 -17.26
CA LYS A 418 2.78 -21.09 -18.55
C LYS A 418 3.49 -20.52 -19.77
N VAL A 419 3.77 -19.22 -19.83
CA VAL A 419 4.42 -18.59 -21.01
C VAL A 419 5.95 -18.69 -20.92
N PHE A 420 6.53 -18.59 -19.72
CA PHE A 420 7.99 -18.67 -19.53
C PHE A 420 8.54 -20.10 -19.49
N ARG A 421 7.68 -21.13 -19.51
CA ARG A 421 8.12 -22.51 -19.81
C ARG A 421 8.47 -22.74 -21.29
N LYS A 422 8.09 -21.82 -22.18
CA LYS A 422 8.37 -21.91 -23.62
C LYS A 422 9.41 -20.90 -24.13
N ILE A 423 9.86 -19.96 -23.28
CA ILE A 423 10.83 -18.92 -23.65
C ILE A 423 11.87 -18.86 -22.54
N ASP A 424 13.15 -19.12 -22.85
CA ASP A 424 14.33 -19.08 -21.96
C ASP A 424 14.65 -17.67 -21.41
N PHE A 425 13.63 -16.88 -21.11
CA PHE A 425 13.72 -15.46 -20.80
C PHE A 425 14.39 -15.20 -19.44
N VAL A 426 14.13 -16.05 -18.46
CA VAL A 426 14.74 -15.93 -17.12
C VAL A 426 16.23 -16.23 -17.19
N GLU A 427 16.62 -17.25 -17.96
CA GLU A 427 18.02 -17.60 -18.16
C GLU A 427 18.74 -16.53 -18.98
N HIS A 428 18.09 -15.96 -19.99
CA HIS A 428 18.63 -14.84 -20.76
C HIS A 428 18.78 -13.57 -19.92
N ALA A 429 17.79 -13.20 -19.10
CA ALA A 429 17.88 -12.04 -18.21
C ALA A 429 18.99 -12.21 -17.15
N VAL A 430 19.16 -13.42 -16.61
CA VAL A 430 20.27 -13.74 -15.68
C VAL A 430 21.62 -13.68 -16.40
N LYS A 431 21.75 -14.26 -17.61
CA LYS A 431 22.98 -14.22 -18.42
C LYS A 431 23.37 -12.80 -18.85
N THR A 432 22.41 -11.99 -19.28
CA THR A 432 22.64 -10.57 -19.62
C THR A 432 23.20 -9.82 -18.41
N ARG A 433 22.67 -10.09 -17.20
CA ARG A 433 23.14 -9.45 -15.96
C ARG A 433 24.54 -9.89 -15.52
N GLU A 434 24.90 -11.15 -15.73
CA GLU A 434 26.26 -11.66 -15.50
C GLU A 434 27.27 -11.03 -16.47
N LEU A 435 26.89 -10.87 -17.73
CA LEU A 435 27.70 -10.19 -18.75
C LEU A 435 27.95 -8.72 -18.41
N PHE A 436 26.92 -7.99 -17.92
CA PHE A 436 27.08 -6.60 -17.48
C PHE A 436 27.94 -6.46 -16.21
N SER A 437 27.79 -7.37 -15.25
CA SER A 437 28.63 -7.38 -14.04
C SER A 437 30.11 -7.62 -14.39
N ALA A 438 30.39 -8.46 -15.40
CA ALA A 438 31.73 -8.70 -15.91
C ALA A 438 32.29 -7.53 -16.75
N TYR A 439 31.42 -6.78 -17.45
CA TYR A 439 31.82 -5.61 -18.23
C TYR A 439 32.28 -4.44 -17.34
N ASN A 440 31.58 -4.18 -16.23
CA ASN A 440 31.93 -3.13 -15.27
C ASN A 440 33.20 -3.45 -14.46
N GLN A 441 33.57 -4.72 -14.31
CA GLN A 441 34.85 -5.10 -13.70
C GLN A 441 36.07 -4.90 -14.61
N LYS A 442 35.85 -4.75 -15.92
CA LYS A 442 36.93 -4.54 -16.91
C LYS A 442 37.17 -3.08 -17.31
N SER A 443 36.33 -2.17 -16.83
CA SER A 443 36.34 -0.75 -17.20
C SER A 443 36.84 0.18 -16.08
N VAL A 444 37.55 -0.37 -15.09
CA VAL A 444 38.32 0.37 -14.08
C VAL A 444 39.81 0.19 -14.33
#